data_AF-M4GRL6-F1
#
_entry.id   AF-M4GRL6-F1
#
_cell.length_a   1.000
_cell.length_b   1.000
_cell.length_c   1.000
_cell.angle_alpha   90.00
_cell.angle_beta   90.00
_cell.angle_gamma   90.00
#
_symmetry.space_group_name_H-M   'P 1'
#
loop_
_entity.id
_entity.type
_entity.pdbx_description
1 polymer ?
#
loop_
_entity_poly.entity_id
_entity_poly.type
_entity_poly.pdbx_seq_one_letter_code
_entity_poly.pdbx_strand_id
1 'polypeptide(L)'
;SSTTMSFTMYEMARNPDLQQRLREEVREAFLSNDGKVTYEMIMGLKYMDNVVKEVLRHYPPLPFLDRVCTPKAGEEGYSLKAFNMDFNVPANMPIYIPQQAIQMDPQHFKDPETFNPDRFLPENKHENNMNAYM
;
A
#
# COMPACT_ATOMS: atom_id res chain seq x y z
N SER A 1 3.05 8.09 -11.20
CA SER A 1 4.37 8.03 -10.53
C SER A 1 5.27 7.10 -11.32
N SER A 2 6.52 7.49 -11.62
CA SER A 2 7.46 6.67 -12.39
C SER A 2 7.86 5.39 -11.65
N THR A 3 8.17 5.49 -10.36
CA THR A 3 8.58 4.35 -9.51
C THR A 3 7.51 3.27 -9.45
N THR A 4 6.25 3.65 -9.18
CA THR A 4 5.12 2.71 -9.15
C THR A 4 4.98 2.00 -10.49
N MET A 5 5.01 2.74 -11.61
CA MET A 5 4.91 2.12 -12.94
C MET A 5 6.06 1.15 -13.22
N SER A 6 7.31 1.50 -12.86
CA SER A 6 8.46 0.63 -13.03
C SER A 6 8.30 -0.69 -12.27
N PHE A 7 7.86 -0.64 -11.01
CA PHE A 7 7.63 -1.85 -10.21
C PHE A 7 6.39 -2.63 -10.66
N THR A 8 5.33 -1.97 -11.12
CA THR A 8 4.22 -2.66 -11.79
C THR A 8 4.72 -3.47 -12.98
N MET A 9 5.50 -2.86 -13.87
CA MET A 9 6.02 -3.56 -15.05
C MET A 9 6.99 -4.69 -14.66
N TYR A 10 7.81 -4.50 -13.61
CA TYR A 10 8.68 -5.53 -13.07
C TYR A 10 7.89 -6.75 -12.56
N GLU A 11 6.85 -6.53 -11.74
CA GLU A 11 6.04 -7.63 -11.22
C GLU A 11 5.24 -8.32 -12.32
N MET A 12 4.72 -7.57 -13.31
CA MET A 12 4.05 -8.17 -14.47
C MET A 12 5.02 -8.99 -15.33
N ALA A 13 6.29 -8.59 -15.44
CA ALA A 13 7.29 -9.37 -16.18
C ALA A 13 7.69 -10.66 -15.44
N ARG A 14 7.68 -10.65 -14.10
CA ARG A 14 7.99 -11.82 -13.26
C ARG A 14 6.83 -12.80 -13.11
N ASN A 15 5.60 -12.33 -13.27
CA ASN A 15 4.38 -13.10 -13.05
C ASN A 15 3.51 -13.10 -14.33
N PRO A 16 3.83 -13.93 -15.35
CA PRO A 16 3.12 -13.93 -16.63
C PRO A 16 1.62 -14.17 -16.51
N ASP A 17 1.18 -15.00 -15.56
CA ASP A 17 -0.24 -15.30 -15.34
C ASP A 17 -1.01 -14.06 -14.82
N LEU A 18 -0.42 -13.31 -13.88
CA LEU A 18 -0.99 -12.05 -13.38
C LEU A 18 -1.01 -10.99 -14.49
N GLN A 19 0.04 -10.90 -15.29
CA GLN A 19 0.08 -10.01 -16.45
C GLN A 19 -1.01 -10.34 -17.46
N GLN A 20 -1.21 -11.62 -17.76
CA GLN A 20 -2.22 -12.07 -18.71
C GLN A 20 -3.63 -11.70 -18.22
N ARG A 21 -3.93 -11.97 -16.94
CA ARG A 21 -5.20 -11.58 -16.32
C ARG A 21 -5.44 -10.06 -16.35
N LEU A 22 -4.41 -9.26 -16.03
CA LEU A 22 -4.52 -7.80 -16.10
C LEU A 22 -4.75 -7.32 -17.54
N ARG A 23 -4.04 -7.91 -18.51
CA ARG A 23 -4.21 -7.59 -19.93
C ARG A 23 -5.61 -7.91 -20.42
N GLU A 24 -6.19 -9.02 -19.98
CA GLU A 24 -7.57 -9.41 -20.29
C GLU A 24 -8.57 -8.38 -19.76
N GLU A 25 -8.49 -8.00 -18.48
CA GLU A 25 -9.37 -6.98 -17.89
C GLU A 25 -9.31 -5.66 -18.69
N VAL A 26 -8.09 -5.18 -18.99
CA VAL A 26 -7.89 -3.94 -19.74
C VAL A 26 -8.44 -4.04 -21.16
N ARG A 27 -8.21 -5.19 -21.83
CA ARG A 27 -8.66 -5.42 -23.20
C ARG A 27 -10.19 -5.48 -23.27
N GLU A 28 -10.83 -6.20 -22.35
CA GLU A 28 -12.28 -6.32 -22.28
C GLU A 28 -12.91 -4.95 -22.04
N ALA A 29 -12.44 -4.22 -21.03
CA ALA A 29 -12.93 -2.87 -20.75
C ALA A 29 -12.75 -1.91 -21.93
N PHE A 30 -11.62 -2.02 -22.65
CA PHE A 30 -11.34 -1.19 -23.83
C PHE A 30 -12.31 -1.49 -24.98
N LEU A 31 -12.56 -2.76 -25.26
CA LEU A 31 -13.49 -3.19 -26.32
C LEU A 31 -14.94 -2.84 -25.95
N SER A 32 -15.34 -3.02 -24.70
CA SER A 32 -16.67 -2.63 -24.21
C SER A 32 -16.90 -1.12 -24.19
N ASN A 33 -15.83 -0.32 -24.23
CA ASN A 33 -15.89 1.14 -24.26
C ASN A 33 -15.60 1.72 -25.65
N ASP A 34 -15.99 1.01 -26.71
CA ASP A 34 -15.82 1.39 -28.12
C ASP A 34 -14.37 1.74 -28.51
N GLY A 35 -13.38 1.10 -27.88
CA GLY A 35 -11.97 1.36 -28.12
C GLY A 35 -11.51 2.74 -27.64
N LYS A 36 -12.22 3.35 -26.70
CA LYS A 36 -11.84 4.63 -26.10
C LYS A 36 -11.34 4.43 -24.68
N VAL A 37 -10.33 5.21 -24.30
CA VAL A 37 -9.88 5.29 -22.91
C VAL A 37 -10.58 6.49 -22.26
N THR A 38 -11.56 6.22 -21.39
CA THR A 38 -12.28 7.24 -20.62
C THR A 38 -11.99 7.10 -19.14
N TYR A 39 -12.33 8.14 -18.36
CA TYR A 39 -12.16 8.12 -16.91
C TYR A 39 -12.98 6.98 -16.28
N GLU A 40 -14.22 6.81 -16.72
CA GLU A 40 -15.14 5.80 -16.23
C GLU A 40 -14.63 4.39 -16.50
N MET A 41 -14.03 4.16 -17.67
CA MET A 41 -13.37 2.89 -18.00
C MET A 41 -12.23 2.62 -17.02
N ILE A 42 -11.32 3.58 -16.82
CA ILE A 42 -10.17 3.42 -15.93
C ILE A 42 -10.63 3.13 -14.49
N MET A 43 -11.62 3.86 -14.00
CA MET A 43 -12.18 3.66 -12.65
C MET A 43 -12.89 2.30 -12.49
N GLY A 44 -13.26 1.65 -13.60
CA GLY A 44 -13.87 0.32 -13.61
C GLY A 44 -12.87 -0.85 -13.53
N LEU A 45 -11.57 -0.60 -13.72
CA LEU A 45 -10.52 -1.63 -13.76
C LEU A 45 -10.10 -2.05 -12.33
N LYS A 46 -10.89 -2.91 -11.71
CA LYS A 46 -10.72 -3.30 -10.31
C LYS A 46 -9.45 -4.12 -10.06
N TYR A 47 -9.11 -5.03 -10.96
CA TYR A 47 -7.92 -5.85 -10.84
C TYR A 47 -6.66 -5.00 -11.06
N MET A 48 -6.68 -4.06 -12.02
CA MET A 48 -5.62 -3.06 -12.16
C MET A 48 -5.41 -2.24 -10.87
N ASP A 49 -6.48 -1.77 -10.23
CA ASP A 49 -6.40 -1.05 -8.95
C ASP A 49 -5.77 -1.93 -7.85
N ASN A 50 -6.15 -3.21 -7.77
CA ASN A 50 -5.54 -4.17 -6.85
C ASN A 50 -4.04 -4.41 -7.14
N VAL A 51 -3.64 -4.50 -8.41
CA VAL A 51 -2.23 -4.62 -8.80
C VAL A 51 -1.44 -3.39 -8.35
N VAL A 52 -1.98 -2.18 -8.57
CA VAL A 52 -1.32 -0.94 -8.13
C VAL A 52 -1.19 -0.90 -6.61
N LYS A 53 -2.22 -1.30 -5.87
CA LYS A 53 -2.17 -1.39 -4.40
C LYS A 53 -1.12 -2.37 -3.90
N GLU A 54 -1.01 -3.55 -4.50
CA GLU A 54 0.00 -4.53 -4.10
C GLU A 54 1.43 -4.07 -4.44
N VAL A 55 1.61 -3.33 -5.55
CA VAL A 55 2.89 -2.68 -5.87
C VAL A 55 3.26 -1.63 -4.82
N LEU A 56 2.30 -0.82 -4.37
CA LEU A 56 2.52 0.17 -3.31
C LEU A 56 2.77 -0.49 -1.95
N ARG A 57 2.23 -1.70 -1.71
CA ARG A 57 2.50 -2.46 -0.49
C ARG A 57 3.96 -2.94 -0.43
N HIS A 58 4.44 -3.53 -1.53
CA HIS A 58 5.80 -4.08 -1.65
C HIS A 58 6.87 -2.99 -1.82
N TYR A 59 6.57 -2.00 -2.66
CA TYR A 59 7.51 -0.98 -3.13
C TYR A 59 6.97 0.44 -2.92
N PRO A 60 6.67 0.85 -1.68
CA PRO A 60 6.17 2.19 -1.41
C PRO A 60 7.22 3.24 -1.79
N PRO A 61 6.85 4.30 -2.55
CA PRO A 61 7.76 5.39 -2.85
C PRO A 61 8.29 6.12 -1.59
N LEU A 62 7.53 6.07 -0.50
CA LEU A 62 7.90 6.58 0.82
C LEU A 62 7.94 5.43 1.82
N PRO A 63 9.07 4.70 1.97
CA PRO A 63 9.11 3.49 2.80
C PRO A 63 8.97 3.74 4.30
N PHE A 64 9.08 4.99 4.74
CA PHE A 64 8.78 5.43 6.09
C PHE A 64 8.11 6.81 6.06
N LEU A 65 7.31 7.07 7.08
CA LEU A 65 6.75 8.40 7.34
C LEU A 65 7.51 9.05 8.48
N ASP A 66 7.75 10.34 8.39
CA ASP A 66 8.44 11.11 9.42
C ASP A 66 7.51 12.13 10.09
N ARG A 67 7.67 12.31 11.39
CA ARG A 67 7.03 13.36 12.19
C ARG A 67 8.07 13.99 13.12
N VAL A 68 7.77 15.15 13.67
CA VAL A 68 8.53 15.75 14.75
C VAL A 68 7.60 15.94 15.93
N CYS A 69 8.05 15.58 17.13
CA CYS A 69 7.26 15.79 18.34
C CYS A 69 7.13 17.28 18.65
N THR A 70 5.91 17.82 18.51
CA THR A 70 5.56 19.21 18.83
C THR A 70 4.54 19.24 19.98
N PRO A 71 4.99 19.04 21.24
CA PRO A 71 4.10 19.03 22.40
C PRO A 71 3.54 20.44 22.69
N LYS A 72 2.61 20.56 23.66
CA LYS A 72 1.98 21.86 23.96
C LYS A 72 3.02 22.82 24.55
N ALA A 73 2.74 24.12 24.45
CA ALA A 73 3.60 25.14 25.02
C ALA A 73 3.83 24.90 26.52
N GLY A 74 5.11 24.79 26.91
CA GLY A 74 5.53 24.51 28.28
C GLY A 74 5.76 23.02 28.60
N GLU A 75 5.47 22.10 27.69
CA GLU A 75 5.78 20.67 27.84
C GLU A 75 7.15 20.33 27.24
N GLU A 76 7.93 19.48 27.93
CA GLU A 76 9.24 19.01 27.45
C GLU A 76 9.14 17.82 26.48
N GLY A 77 7.95 17.23 26.31
CA GLY A 77 7.73 16.05 25.46
C GLY A 77 6.30 15.51 25.52
N TYR A 78 6.06 14.41 24.80
CA TYR A 78 4.79 13.68 24.76
C TYR A 78 4.90 12.32 25.43
N SER A 79 4.11 12.10 26.48
CA SER A 79 4.12 10.85 27.25
C SER A 79 3.30 9.75 26.57
N LEU A 80 3.91 8.59 26.36
CA LEU A 80 3.25 7.41 25.79
C LEU A 80 2.59 6.50 26.85
N LYS A 81 2.50 6.94 28.11
CA LYS A 81 1.90 6.14 29.19
C LYS A 81 0.45 5.74 28.92
N ALA A 82 -0.30 6.57 28.20
CA ALA A 82 -1.67 6.26 27.77
C ALA A 82 -1.74 5.03 26.83
N PHE A 83 -0.62 4.65 26.22
CA PHE A 83 -0.46 3.49 25.34
C PHE A 83 0.31 2.34 26.02
N ASN A 84 0.36 2.33 27.37
CA ASN A 84 1.11 1.36 28.17
C ASN A 84 2.63 1.33 27.88
N MET A 85 3.19 2.45 27.42
CA MET A 85 4.63 2.60 27.19
C MET A 85 5.21 3.63 28.17
N ASP A 86 6.20 3.21 28.98
CA ASP A 86 6.93 4.12 29.88
C ASP A 86 8.04 4.87 29.14
N PHE A 87 7.63 5.68 28.16
CA PHE A 87 8.51 6.51 27.34
C PHE A 87 7.91 7.90 27.14
N ASN A 88 8.75 8.93 27.28
CA ASN A 88 8.38 10.31 27.00
C ASN A 88 9.15 10.79 25.77
N VAL A 89 8.46 11.00 24.66
CA VAL A 89 9.05 11.47 23.41
C VAL A 89 9.47 12.93 23.59
N PRO A 90 10.76 13.29 23.56
CA PRO A 90 11.19 14.67 23.77
C PRO A 90 10.68 15.62 22.68
N ALA A 91 10.45 16.88 23.05
CA ALA A 91 10.17 17.93 22.09
C ALA A 91 11.26 17.99 21.01
N ASN A 92 10.86 18.19 19.76
CA ASN A 92 11.71 18.19 18.57
C ASN A 92 12.35 16.85 18.20
N MET A 93 12.02 15.75 18.90
CA MET A 93 12.49 14.42 18.50
C MET A 93 11.82 14.00 17.16
N PRO A 94 12.60 13.60 16.14
CA PRO A 94 12.06 12.97 14.95
C PRO A 94 11.49 11.59 15.28
N ILE A 95 10.34 11.28 14.67
CA ILE A 95 9.64 10.00 14.79
C ILE A 95 9.57 9.41 13.39
N TYR A 96 10.03 8.18 13.23
CA TYR A 96 9.95 7.44 11.97
C TYR A 96 8.99 6.27 12.12
N ILE A 97 8.00 6.20 11.23
CA ILE A 97 7.04 5.11 11.14
C ILE A 97 7.47 4.22 9.96
N PRO A 98 7.92 2.98 10.21
CA PRO A 98 8.47 2.12 9.16
C PRO A 98 7.35 1.47 8.33
N GLN A 99 6.71 2.26 7.48
CA GLN A 99 5.55 1.86 6.66
C GLN A 99 5.80 0.56 5.89
N GLN A 100 6.92 0.45 5.18
CA GLN A 100 7.23 -0.75 4.40
C GLN A 100 7.38 -1.99 5.28
N ALA A 101 8.03 -1.87 6.45
CA ALA A 101 8.22 -2.99 7.36
C ALA A 101 6.88 -3.48 7.92
N ILE A 102 5.99 -2.56 8.32
CA ILE A 102 4.64 -2.88 8.79
C ILE A 102 3.84 -3.61 7.70
N GLN A 103 3.95 -3.14 6.45
CA GLN A 103 3.29 -3.74 5.30
C GLN A 103 3.84 -5.11 4.88
N MET A 104 5.05 -5.44 5.32
CA MET A 104 5.71 -6.73 5.08
C MET A 104 5.66 -7.65 6.31
N ASP A 105 4.99 -7.23 7.39
CA ASP A 105 4.92 -8.02 8.62
C ASP A 105 3.86 -9.14 8.49
N PRO A 106 4.23 -10.42 8.70
CA PRO A 106 3.28 -11.53 8.67
C PRO A 106 2.20 -11.46 9.76
N GLN A 107 2.35 -10.63 10.80
CA GLN A 107 1.30 -10.34 11.77
C GLN A 107 0.14 -9.55 11.16
N HIS A 108 0.36 -8.87 10.03
CA HIS A 108 -0.64 -8.03 9.37
C HIS A 108 -1.02 -8.55 7.99
N PHE A 109 -0.09 -9.18 7.28
CA PHE A 109 -0.31 -9.64 5.91
C PHE A 109 0.14 -11.08 5.75
N LYS A 110 -0.76 -11.96 5.32
CA LYS A 110 -0.45 -13.37 5.05
C LYS A 110 0.52 -13.51 3.87
N ASP A 111 1.56 -14.32 4.00
CA ASP A 111 2.59 -14.51 2.96
C ASP A 111 3.05 -13.15 2.36
N PRO A 112 3.60 -12.23 3.19
CA PRO A 112 3.78 -10.82 2.81
C PRO A 112 4.80 -10.63 1.68
N GLU A 113 5.74 -11.56 1.52
CA GLU A 113 6.74 -11.57 0.44
C GLU A 113 6.18 -12.03 -0.91
N THR A 114 4.99 -12.65 -0.93
CA THR A 114 4.32 -13.04 -2.17
C THR A 114 3.60 -11.83 -2.75
N PHE A 115 3.87 -11.53 -4.02
CA PHE A 115 3.12 -10.52 -4.76
C PHE A 115 1.75 -11.08 -5.15
N ASN A 116 0.70 -10.68 -4.42
CA ASN A 116 -0.64 -11.19 -4.62
C ASN A 116 -1.68 -10.05 -4.68
N PRO A 117 -2.08 -9.59 -5.88
CA PRO A 117 -3.12 -8.58 -6.05
C PRO A 117 -4.48 -9.00 -5.46
N ASP A 118 -4.79 -10.30 -5.41
CA ASP A 118 -6.08 -10.77 -4.90
C ASP A 118 -6.24 -10.53 -3.40
N ARG A 119 -5.17 -10.15 -2.69
CA ARG A 119 -5.20 -9.70 -1.30
C ARG A 119 -6.19 -8.55 -1.04
N PHE A 120 -6.41 -7.71 -2.05
CA PHE A 120 -7.32 -6.56 -1.96
C PHE A 120 -8.75 -6.87 -2.41
N LEU A 121 -9.06 -8.12 -2.77
CA LEU A 121 -10.43 -8.54 -3.04
C LEU A 121 -11.29 -8.45 -1.77
N PRO A 122 -12.58 -8.07 -1.88
CA PRO A 122 -13.49 -7.96 -0.74
C PRO A 122 -13.51 -9.20 0.17
N GLU A 123 -13.49 -10.39 -0.43
CA GLU A 123 -13.49 -11.69 0.24
C GLU A 123 -12.21 -11.97 1.06
N ASN A 124 -11.07 -11.39 0.66
CA ASN A 124 -9.77 -11.61 1.30
C ASN A 124 -9.43 -10.56 2.36
N LYS A 125 -10.32 -9.58 2.59
CA LYS A 125 -10.13 -8.52 3.60
C LYS A 125 -9.96 -9.03 5.02
N HIS A 126 -10.49 -10.22 5.33
CA HIS A 126 -10.36 -10.82 6.66
C HIS A 126 -8.99 -11.49 6.89
N GLU A 127 -8.26 -11.81 5.83
CA GLU A 127 -6.93 -12.45 5.93
C GLU A 127 -5.81 -11.45 6.24
N ASN A 128 -6.10 -10.14 6.19
CA ASN A 128 -5.08 -9.10 6.27
C ASN A 128 -5.60 -7.89 7.05
N ASN A 129 -4.75 -7.26 7.85
CA ASN A 129 -5.07 -6.03 8.53
C ASN A 129 -4.97 -4.84 7.55
N MET A 130 -6.07 -4.50 6.89
CA MET A 130 -6.09 -3.35 5.96
C MET A 130 -5.78 -2.00 6.62
N ASN A 131 -5.86 -1.89 7.96
CA ASN A 131 -5.45 -0.67 8.67
C ASN A 131 -3.91 -0.53 8.75
N ALA A 132 -3.17 -1.61 8.46
CA ALA A 132 -1.71 -1.62 8.37
C ALA A 132 -1.19 -1.27 6.96
N TYR A 133 -2.09 -1.14 5.97
CA TYR A 133 -1.78 -0.61 4.65
C TYR A 133 -1.90 0.92 4.69
N MET A 134 -0.78 1.63 4.53
CA MET A 134 -0.69 3.08 4.79
C MET A 134 0.02 3.82 3.65
#